data_AF-A0A382RKB5-F1
#
_entry.id   AF-A0A382RKB5-F1
#
_cell.length_a   1.000
_cell.length_b   1.000
_cell.length_c   1.000
_cell.angle_alpha   90.00
_cell.angle_beta   90.00
_cell.angle_gamma   90.00
#
_symmetry.space_group_name_H-M   'P 1'
#
loop_
_entity.id
_entity.type
_entity.pdbx_description
1 polymer ?
#
loop_
_entity_poly.entity_id
_entity_poly.type
_entity_poly.pdbx_seq_one_letter_code
_entity_poly.pdbx_strand_id
1 'polypeptide(L)' 'MQIKLAELAEENFNLRFQHALGQLSSPIRLRQVRRDVAQVQTVLNEHQLGLRTLASKSETAN' A
#
# COMPACT_ATOMS: atom_id res chain seq x y z
N MET A 1 3.56 -7.53 -4.84
CA MET A 1 2.66 -6.35 -4.94
C MET A 1 1.33 -6.59 -4.22
N GLN A 2 0.61 -7.69 -4.51
CA GLN A 2 -0.71 -7.92 -3.90
C GLN A 2 -0.68 -8.13 -2.38
N ILE A 3 0.30 -8.88 -1.86
CA ILE A 3 0.47 -9.12 -0.41
C ILE A 3 0.62 -7.79 0.36
N LYS A 4 1.46 -6.89 -0.16
CA LYS A 4 1.71 -5.59 0.47
C LYS A 4 0.51 -4.66 0.48
N LEU A 5 -0.39 -4.78 -0.50
CA LEU A 5 -1.66 -4.03 -0.51
C LEU A 5 -2.59 -4.54 0.59
N ALA A 6 -2.71 -5.86 0.74
CA ALA A 6 -3.54 -6.47 1.78
C ALA A 6 -3.06 -6.09 3.19
N GLU A 7 -1.75 -6.16 3.45
CA GLU A 7 -1.14 -5.75 4.71
C GLU A 7 -1.41 -4.28 5.04
N LEU A 8 -1.21 -3.38 4.06
CA LEU A 8 -1.47 -1.95 4.25
C LEU A 8 -2.97 -1.64 4.43
N ALA A 9 -3.86 -2.40 3.78
CA ALA A 9 -5.30 -2.25 3.95
C ALA A 9 -5.76 -2.68 5.35
N GLU A 10 -5.21 -3.79 5.86
CA GLU A 10 -5.45 -4.26 7.22
C GLU A 10 -4.91 -3.26 8.26
N GLU A 11 -3.69 -2.76 8.07
CA GLU A 11 -3.11 -1.72 8.92
C GLU A 11 -3.98 -0.45 8.91
N ASN A 12 -4.48 -0.03 7.75
CA ASN A 12 -5.38 1.13 7.63
C ASN A 12 -6.71 0.90 8.37
N PHE A 13 -7.29 -0.30 8.26
CA PHE A 13 -8.50 -0.66 9.00
C PHE A 13 -8.27 -0.57 10.51
N ASN A 14 -7.18 -1.16 11.00
CA ASN A 14 -6.80 -1.14 12.40
C ASN A 14 -6.56 0.28 12.91
N LEU A 15 -5.87 1.13 12.15
CA LEU A 15 -5.63 2.53 12.52
C LEU A 15 -6.92 3.36 12.51
N ARG A 16 -7.85 3.11 11.57
CA ARG A 16 -9.17 3.76 11.56
C ARG A 16 -10.03 3.33 12.74
N PHE A 17 -9.94 2.05 13.12
CA PHE A 17 -10.63 1.52 14.30
C PHE A 17 -10.08 2.15 15.58
N GLN A 18 -8.74 2.19 15.75
CA GLN A 18 -8.09 2.87 16.87
C GLN A 18 -8.41 4.38 16.92
N HIS A 19 -8.50 5.03 15.76
CA HIS A 19 -8.91 6.44 15.67
C HIS A 19 -10.36 6.66 16.12
N ALA A 20 -11.28 5.77 15.72
CA ALA A 20 -12.68 5.82 16.16
C ALA A 20 -12.82 5.59 17.67
N LEU A 21 -11.95 4.76 18.25
CA LEU A 21 -11.87 4.52 19.70
C LEU A 21 -11.13 5.64 20.47
N GLY A 22 -10.56 6.63 19.78
CA GLY A 22 -9.82 7.74 20.40
C GLY A 22 -8.46 7.36 21.00
N GLN A 23 -7.96 6.15 20.74
CA GLN A 23 -6.69 5.64 21.27
C GLN A 23 -5.57 5.62 20.24
N LEU A 24 -5.69 6.41 19.16
CA LEU A 24 -4.68 6.43 18.11
C LEU A 24 -3.38 7.05 18.63
N SER A 25 -2.34 6.22 18.76
CA SER A 25 -1.03 6.64 19.24
C SER A 25 -0.28 7.53 18.25
N SER A 26 -0.49 7.34 16.94
CA SER A 26 0.19 8.11 15.89
C SER A 26 -0.73 8.51 14.72
N PRO A 27 -1.27 9.74 14.72
CA PRO A 27 -2.02 10.30 13.59
C PRO A 27 -1.21 10.39 12.29
N ILE A 28 0.11 10.53 12.40
CA ILE A 28 1.02 10.59 11.25
C ILE A 28 1.02 9.26 10.50
N ARG A 29 1.01 8.12 11.23
CA ARG A 29 1.00 6.78 10.63
C ARG A 29 -0.22 6.56 9.76
N LEU A 30 -1.40 6.99 10.20
CA LEU A 30 -2.64 6.92 9.41
C LEU A 30 -2.55 7.70 8.08
N ARG A 31 -1.85 8.84 8.05
CA ARG A 31 -1.62 9.59 6.81
C ARG A 31 -0.63 8.87 5.89
N GLN A 32 0.39 8.24 6.46
CA GLN A 32 1.41 7.51 5.71
C GLN A 32 0.85 6.24 5.05
N VAL A 33 0.14 5.41 5.81
CA VAL A 33 -0.50 4.19 5.30
C VAL A 33 -1.47 4.50 4.16
N ARG A 34 -2.24 5.60 4.26
CA ARG A 34 -3.11 6.05 3.16
C ARG A 34 -2.34 6.38 1.87
N ARG A 35 -1.18 7.04 1.98
CA ARG A 35 -0.33 7.34 0.83
C ARG A 35 0.27 6.08 0.23
N ASP A 36 0.73 5.16 1.08
CA ASP A 36 1.35 3.91 0.63
C ASP A 36 0.34 3.04 -0.14
N VAL A 37 -0.91 2.95 0.34
CA VAL A 37 -2.01 2.29 -0.39
C VAL A 37 -2.26 2.96 -1.75
N ALA A 38 -2.35 4.28 -1.78
CA ALA A 38 -2.59 5.02 -3.02
C ALA A 38 -1.45 4.82 -4.03
N GLN A 39 -0.19 4.85 -3.58
CA GLN A 39 0.96 4.59 -4.45
C GLN A 39 0.92 3.19 -5.06
N VAL A 40 0.66 2.15 -4.27
CA VAL A 40 0.57 0.78 -4.78
C VAL A 40 -0.56 0.66 -5.80
N GLN A 41 -1.73 1.25 -5.52
CA GLN A 41 -2.85 1.28 -6.46
C GLN A 41 -2.51 2.02 -7.76
N THR A 42 -1.83 3.17 -7.66
CA THR A 42 -1.36 3.92 -8.84
C THR A 42 -0.41 3.08 -9.68
N VAL A 43 0.56 2.38 -9.08
CA VAL A 43 1.50 1.52 -9.81
C VAL A 43 0.78 0.35 -10.49
N LEU A 44 -0.20 -0.27 -9.83
CA LEU A 44 -1.01 -1.32 -10.43
C LEU A 44 -1.83 -0.79 -11.61
N ASN A 45 -2.39 0.41 -11.49
CA ASN A 45 -3.16 1.05 -12.55
C ASN A 45 -2.27 1.47 -13.73
N GLU A 46 -1.10 2.07 -13.47
CA GLU A 46 -0.09 2.40 -14.50
C GLU A 46 0.36 1.16 -15.27
N HIS A 47 0.52 0.02 -14.57
CA HIS A 47 0.82 -1.26 -15.19
C HIS A 47 -0.33 -1.76 -16.08
N GLN A 48 -1.56 -1.67 -15.58
CA GLN A 48 -2.75 -2.06 -16.35
C GLN A 48 -2.97 -1.18 -17.59
N LEU A 49 -2.62 0.11 -17.50
CA LEU A 49 -2.68 1.06 -18.60
C LEU A 49 -1.47 0.97 -19.55
N GLY A 50 -0.50 0.10 -19.28
CA GLY A 50 0.73 -0.05 -20.07
C GLY A 50 1.68 1.16 -19.99
N LEU A 51 1.39 2.13 -19.11
CA LEU A 51 2.22 3.33 -18.90
C LEU A 51 3.53 3.00 -18.18
N ARG A 52 3.56 1.91 -17.42
CA ARG A 52 4.75 1.44 -16.72
C ARG A 52 4.96 -0.05 -16.89
N THR A 53 5.99 -0.41 -17.65
CA THR A 53 6.51 -1.78 -17.71
C THR A 53 7.25 -2.06 -16.40
N LEU A 54 6.82 -3.08 -15.65
CA LEU A 54 7.62 -3.63 -14.56
C LEU A 54 8.77 -4.44 -15.20
N ALA A 55 9.72 -3.74 -15.82
CA ALA A 55 10.94 -4.31 -16.35
C ALA A 55 11.90 -4.62 -15.20
N SER A 56 11.60 -5.66 -14.44
CA SER A 56 12.59 -6.48 -13.74
C SER A 56 11.96 -7.82 -13.43
N LYS A 57 11.99 -8.69 -14.44
CA LYS A 57 12.16 -10.12 -14.24
C LYS A 57 13.40 -10.27 -13.36
N SER A 58 13.21 -10.31 -12.04
CA SER A 58 14.29 -10.59 -11.11
C SER A 58 14.86 -11.95 -11.49
N GLU A 59 16.12 -11.92 -11.90
CA GLU A 59 17.05 -13.03 -11.91
C GLU A 59 16.65 -14.22 -12.78
N THR A 60 17.27 -14.25 -13.96
CA THR A 60 17.97 -15.45 -14.43
C THR A 60 18.39 -16.32 -13.26
N ALA A 61 17.79 -17.51 -13.18
CA ALA A 61 18.36 -18.65 -12.51
C ALA A 61 19.84 -18.75 -12.89
N ASN A 62 20.72 -18.66 -11.90
CA ASN A 62 22.11 -19.08 -11.97
C ASN A 62 22.30 -20.14 -10.90
#